data_AF-A0A8J4EBR7-F1
#
_entry.id   AF-A0A8J4EBR7-F1
#
_cell.length_a   1.000
_cell.length_b   1.000
_cell.length_c   1.000
_cell.angle_alpha   90.00
_cell.angle_beta   90.00
_cell.angle_gamma   90.00
#
_symmetry.space_group_name_H-M   'P 1'
#
loop_
_entity.id
_entity.type
_entity.pdbx_description
1 polymer ?
#
loop_
_entity_poly.entity_id
_entity_poly.type
_entity_poly.pdbx_seq_one_letter_code
_entity_poly.pdbx_strand_id
1 'polypeptide(L)'
;MELHRSWKGRLYGPLWLLAALTAFLAPTLLLPAIEYEFHPGNWICYPAGVVLLLIGAYQVREEAKPFLIRFDQTGVVWRTGDGHGAVPWPDVVRFGLEKKPDDPPRAKAKHLTLWVRRPLSGAGDPDVHLDGLVGYRLASVWELVESSEEIVAGLRRYTAALETLPAPAFAGGAPTTYADRRAPGHGECAVCGGGPAAFVILQSIGSIAVFHWKSVERGWRCHPCALATYRDLTNRTLLTCWWGVGFLGGPVVLLVNRLRLRAALRLPQPTPTPGVVAPSPMPLDPGARLLARPGGFVGLLMGTFVTLALTFVIFSLIVYG
;
A
#
# COMPACT_ATOMS: atom_id res chain seq x y z
N MET A 1 -13.61 -19.70 18.73
CA MET A 1 -14.14 -18.36 18.39
C MET A 1 -13.94 -18.15 16.90
N GLU A 2 -14.98 -17.76 16.18
CA GLU A 2 -14.85 -17.37 14.77
C GLU A 2 -14.85 -15.85 14.72
N LEU A 3 -13.86 -15.28 14.03
CA LEU A 3 -13.82 -13.86 13.72
C LEU A 3 -14.37 -13.67 12.32
N HIS A 4 -15.52 -13.01 12.24
CA HIS A 4 -16.24 -12.79 11.00
C HIS A 4 -15.75 -11.54 10.28
N ARG A 5 -15.79 -11.57 8.96
CA ARG A 5 -15.46 -10.40 8.13
C ARG A 5 -16.54 -9.33 8.28
N SER A 6 -16.11 -8.06 8.37
CA SER A 6 -16.98 -6.91 8.62
C SER A 6 -18.17 -6.86 7.65
N TRP A 7 -19.36 -6.52 8.17
CA TRP A 7 -20.60 -6.41 7.38
C TRP A 7 -20.52 -5.40 6.23
N LYS A 8 -19.56 -4.46 6.27
CA LYS A 8 -19.36 -3.46 5.22
C LYS A 8 -19.03 -4.13 3.88
N GLY A 9 -18.23 -5.20 3.89
CA GLY A 9 -17.94 -6.00 2.68
C GLY A 9 -19.21 -6.57 2.05
N ARG A 10 -20.15 -7.04 2.89
CA ARG A 10 -21.46 -7.56 2.44
C ARG A 10 -22.36 -6.53 1.78
N LEU A 11 -22.22 -5.23 2.06
CA LEU A 11 -22.97 -4.21 1.31
C LEU A 11 -22.31 -3.84 0.00
N TYR A 12 -20.97 -3.77 -0.04
CA TYR A 12 -20.28 -3.32 -1.24
C TYR A 12 -20.50 -4.24 -2.44
N GLY A 13 -20.53 -5.56 -2.25
CA GLY A 13 -20.82 -6.52 -3.33
C GLY A 13 -22.15 -6.23 -4.05
N PRO A 14 -23.29 -6.26 -3.35
CA PRO A 14 -24.60 -5.90 -3.91
C PRO A 14 -24.66 -4.48 -4.50
N LEU A 15 -24.01 -3.49 -3.87
CA LEU A 15 -23.96 -2.13 -4.39
C LEU A 15 -23.21 -2.04 -5.73
N TRP A 16 -22.10 -2.77 -5.88
CA TRP A 16 -21.38 -2.84 -7.15
C TRP A 16 -22.18 -3.57 -8.25
N LEU A 17 -22.92 -4.62 -7.88
CA LEU A 17 -23.82 -5.30 -8.81
C LEU A 17 -24.99 -4.39 -9.25
N LEU A 18 -25.57 -3.64 -8.32
CA LEU A 18 -26.58 -2.62 -8.64
C LEU A 18 -25.99 -1.53 -9.54
N ALA A 19 -24.79 -1.01 -9.24
CA ALA A 19 -24.12 -0.03 -10.09
C ALA A 19 -23.81 -0.57 -11.49
N ALA A 20 -23.41 -1.83 -11.61
CA ALA A 20 -23.21 -2.49 -12.89
C ALA A 20 -24.52 -2.59 -13.68
N LEU A 21 -25.61 -3.00 -13.02
CA LEU A 21 -26.94 -3.05 -13.62
C LEU A 21 -27.39 -1.66 -14.08
N THR A 22 -27.20 -0.62 -13.25
CA THR A 22 -27.48 0.76 -13.63
C THR A 22 -26.64 1.21 -14.82
N ALA A 23 -25.35 0.86 -14.89
CA ALA A 23 -24.49 1.20 -16.02
C ALA A 23 -24.96 0.52 -17.33
N PHE A 24 -25.42 -0.73 -17.26
CA PHE A 24 -25.97 -1.43 -18.42
C PHE A 24 -27.33 -0.88 -18.87
N LEU A 25 -28.16 -0.45 -17.92
CA LEU A 25 -29.51 0.09 -18.19
C LEU A 25 -29.53 1.61 -18.41
N ALA A 26 -28.45 2.33 -18.11
CA ALA A 26 -28.37 3.78 -18.25
C ALA A 26 -28.69 4.25 -19.68
N PRO A 27 -28.17 3.61 -20.75
CA PRO A 27 -28.57 3.96 -22.11
C PRO A 27 -30.08 3.79 -22.32
N THR A 28 -30.69 2.69 -21.89
CA THR A 28 -32.12 2.45 -22.16
C THR A 28 -33.06 3.27 -21.29
N LEU A 29 -32.67 3.63 -20.07
CA LEU A 29 -33.51 4.36 -19.12
C LEU A 29 -33.39 5.89 -19.24
N LEU A 30 -32.22 6.43 -19.61
CA LEU A 30 -32.00 7.87 -19.68
C LEU A 30 -32.18 8.46 -21.08
N LEU A 31 -31.96 7.67 -22.14
CA LEU A 31 -32.11 8.14 -23.52
C LEU A 31 -33.55 8.47 -23.96
N PRO A 32 -34.64 7.89 -23.42
CA PRO A 32 -35.99 8.32 -23.79
C PRO A 32 -36.38 9.68 -23.20
N ALA A 33 -35.75 10.09 -22.09
CA ALA A 33 -36.09 11.32 -21.36
C ALA A 33 -35.35 12.56 -21.90
N ILE A 34 -34.37 12.36 -22.77
CA ILE A 34 -33.54 13.38 -23.36
C ILE A 34 -33.55 13.03 -24.85
N GLU A 35 -34.28 13.77 -25.70
CA GLU A 35 -34.42 13.54 -27.16
C GLU A 35 -33.06 13.59 -27.91
N TYR A 36 -32.16 12.66 -27.61
CA TYR A 36 -30.75 12.73 -28.01
C TYR A 36 -30.41 11.56 -28.94
N GLU A 37 -30.06 11.94 -30.17
CA GLU A 37 -29.52 11.05 -31.18
C GLU A 37 -28.26 10.33 -30.67
N PHE A 38 -28.08 9.11 -31.14
CA PHE A 38 -27.10 8.13 -30.67
C PHE A 38 -25.66 8.67 -30.76
N HIS A 39 -25.14 9.26 -29.68
CA HIS A 39 -23.74 9.70 -29.64
C HIS A 39 -22.78 8.53 -29.40
N PRO A 40 -21.62 8.49 -30.10
CA PRO A 40 -20.56 7.50 -29.94
C PRO A 40 -19.86 7.55 -28.57
N GLY A 41 -20.44 8.14 -27.53
CA GLY A 41 -19.99 8.03 -26.14
C GLY A 41 -20.72 6.93 -25.34
N ASN A 42 -21.89 6.48 -25.81
CA ASN A 42 -22.73 5.52 -25.08
C ASN A 42 -22.13 4.11 -24.99
N TRP A 43 -21.19 3.77 -25.86
CA TRP A 43 -20.51 2.48 -25.80
C TRP A 43 -19.64 2.34 -24.54
N ILE A 44 -19.26 3.44 -23.88
CA ILE A 44 -18.41 3.44 -22.67
C ILE A 44 -19.15 2.84 -21.46
N CYS A 45 -20.48 2.94 -21.42
CA CYS A 45 -21.29 2.40 -20.32
C CYS A 45 -21.24 0.86 -20.24
N TYR A 46 -21.10 0.17 -21.37
CA TYR A 46 -21.02 -1.30 -21.40
C TYR A 46 -19.72 -1.88 -20.82
N PRO A 47 -18.50 -1.48 -21.23
CA PRO A 47 -17.27 -1.95 -20.61
C PRO A 47 -17.18 -1.50 -19.15
N ALA A 48 -17.66 -0.31 -18.80
CA ALA A 48 -17.78 0.11 -17.41
C ALA A 48 -18.71 -0.84 -16.62
N GLY A 49 -19.89 -1.18 -17.16
CA GLY A 49 -20.80 -2.16 -16.59
C GLY A 49 -20.17 -3.54 -16.41
N VAL A 50 -19.40 -4.04 -17.38
CA VAL A 50 -18.69 -5.33 -17.27
C VAL A 50 -17.67 -5.29 -16.14
N VAL A 51 -16.86 -4.23 -16.05
CA VAL A 51 -15.87 -4.08 -14.97
C VAL A 51 -16.55 -4.05 -13.61
N LEU A 52 -17.63 -3.28 -13.46
CA LEU A 52 -18.40 -3.19 -12.21
C LEU A 52 -19.03 -4.54 -11.83
N LEU A 53 -19.54 -5.29 -12.81
CA LEU A 53 -20.10 -6.62 -12.62
C LEU A 53 -19.05 -7.60 -12.10
N LEU A 54 -17.85 -7.61 -12.71
CA LEU A 54 -16.74 -8.47 -12.29
C LEU A 54 -16.27 -8.13 -10.86
N ILE A 55 -16.17 -6.83 -10.54
CA ILE A 55 -15.83 -6.37 -9.19
C ILE A 55 -16.91 -6.82 -8.19
N GLY A 56 -18.19 -6.61 -8.50
CA GLY A 56 -19.31 -7.01 -7.64
C GLY A 56 -19.36 -8.52 -7.42
N ALA A 57 -19.23 -9.32 -8.47
CA ALA A 57 -19.23 -10.78 -8.40
C ALA A 57 -18.03 -11.33 -7.60
N TYR A 58 -16.84 -10.76 -7.79
CA TYR A 58 -15.66 -11.10 -7.00
C TYR A 58 -15.89 -10.82 -5.51
N GLN A 59 -16.41 -9.64 -5.16
CA GLN A 59 -16.69 -9.26 -3.78
C GLN A 59 -17.73 -10.20 -3.14
N VAL A 60 -18.84 -10.49 -3.83
CA VAL A 60 -19.86 -11.44 -3.32
C VAL A 60 -19.27 -12.84 -3.09
N ARG A 61 -18.41 -13.32 -4.00
CA ARG A 61 -17.73 -14.60 -3.85
C ARG A 61 -16.77 -14.61 -2.65
N GLU A 62 -16.01 -13.53 -2.46
CA GLU A 62 -15.11 -13.39 -1.32
C GLU A 62 -15.86 -13.31 0.01
N GLU A 63 -17.02 -12.65 0.04
CA GLU A 63 -17.89 -12.55 1.22
C GLU A 63 -18.65 -13.85 1.53
N ALA A 64 -18.79 -14.76 0.56
CA ALA A 64 -19.36 -16.09 0.78
C ALA A 64 -18.43 -17.02 1.60
N LYS A 65 -17.19 -16.60 1.88
CA LYS A 65 -16.28 -17.35 2.76
C LYS A 65 -16.70 -17.18 4.23
N PRO A 66 -16.84 -18.27 5.00
CA PRO A 66 -17.53 -18.26 6.30
C PRO A 66 -16.80 -17.53 7.44
N PHE A 67 -15.46 -17.45 7.40
CA PHE A 67 -14.66 -16.81 8.44
C PHE A 67 -13.31 -16.31 7.88
N LEU A 68 -12.77 -15.26 8.50
CA LEU A 68 -11.42 -14.75 8.21
C LEU A 68 -10.38 -15.46 9.06
N ILE A 69 -10.68 -15.61 10.36
CA ILE A 69 -9.83 -16.30 11.34
C ILE A 69 -10.73 -17.16 12.22
N ARG A 70 -10.35 -18.41 12.44
CA ARG A 70 -11.02 -19.35 13.33
C ARG A 70 -10.02 -19.80 14.39
N PHE A 71 -10.42 -19.63 15.65
CA PHE A 71 -9.77 -20.23 16.81
C PHE A 71 -10.58 -21.45 17.23
N ASP A 72 -9.98 -22.63 17.22
CA ASP A 72 -10.62 -23.87 17.67
C ASP A 72 -9.75 -24.59 18.70
N GLN A 73 -10.05 -25.85 18.99
CA GLN A 73 -9.26 -26.64 19.96
C GLN A 73 -7.91 -27.09 19.40
N THR A 74 -7.77 -27.15 18.07
CA THR A 74 -6.56 -27.61 17.40
C THR A 74 -5.55 -26.49 17.21
N GLY A 75 -6.02 -25.26 17.03
CA GLY A 75 -5.16 -24.11 16.85
C GLY A 75 -5.87 -22.90 16.25
N VAL A 76 -5.11 -22.17 15.44
CA VAL A 76 -5.58 -20.99 14.70
C VAL A 76 -5.50 -21.26 13.22
N VAL A 77 -6.64 -21.15 12.55
CA VAL A 77 -6.75 -21.25 11.10
C VAL A 77 -7.15 -19.88 10.56
N TRP A 78 -6.45 -19.37 9.56
CA TRP A 78 -6.81 -18.11 8.91
C TRP A 78 -6.77 -18.23 7.39
N ARG A 79 -7.49 -17.29 6.76
CA ARG A 79 -7.52 -17.11 5.31
C ARG A 79 -7.48 -15.61 5.02
N THR A 80 -6.35 -15.10 4.53
CA THR A 80 -6.15 -13.67 4.25
C THR A 80 -5.56 -13.51 2.87
N GLY A 81 -6.33 -12.91 1.95
CA GLY A 81 -5.92 -12.81 0.54
C GLY A 81 -5.68 -14.19 -0.08
N ASP A 82 -4.48 -14.38 -0.66
CA ASP A 82 -4.01 -15.66 -1.22
C ASP A 82 -3.40 -16.58 -0.15
N GLY A 83 -3.12 -16.06 1.05
CA GLY A 83 -2.52 -16.80 2.15
C GLY A 83 -3.57 -17.59 2.94
N HIS A 84 -3.30 -18.86 3.21
CA HIS A 84 -4.03 -19.66 4.17
C HIS A 84 -3.03 -20.38 5.06
N GLY A 85 -3.36 -20.53 6.34
CA GLY A 85 -2.48 -21.24 7.24
C GLY A 85 -3.23 -21.78 8.45
N ALA A 86 -2.60 -22.75 9.09
CA ALA A 86 -3.05 -23.32 10.33
C ALA A 86 -1.84 -23.42 11.27
N VAL A 87 -2.02 -23.01 12.52
CA VAL A 87 -0.97 -23.05 13.54
C VAL A 87 -1.53 -23.75 14.76
N PRO A 88 -0.95 -24.87 15.19
CA PRO A 88 -1.40 -25.54 16.39
C PRO A 88 -1.02 -24.72 17.63
N TRP A 89 -1.85 -24.76 18.68
CA TRP A 89 -1.64 -23.96 19.89
C TRP A 89 -0.22 -24.04 20.51
N PRO A 90 0.48 -25.20 20.53
CA PRO A 90 1.83 -25.28 21.10
C PRO A 90 2.88 -24.42 20.39
N ASP A 91 2.66 -24.09 19.11
CA ASP A 91 3.57 -23.26 18.31
C ASP A 91 3.26 -21.76 18.44
N VAL A 92 2.06 -21.44 18.95
CA VAL A 92 1.62 -20.07 19.22
C VAL A 92 2.25 -19.57 20.51
N VAL A 93 2.97 -18.46 20.42
CA VAL A 93 3.57 -17.81 21.59
C VAL A 93 2.66 -16.75 22.16
N ARG A 94 2.11 -15.88 21.30
CA ARG A 94 1.17 -14.82 21.71
C ARG A 94 0.35 -14.28 20.54
N PHE A 95 -0.75 -13.65 20.87
CA PHE A 95 -1.46 -12.74 19.96
C PHE A 95 -1.29 -11.31 20.43
N GLY A 96 -1.15 -10.38 19.50
CA GLY A 96 -1.06 -8.96 19.79
C GLY A 96 -1.90 -8.15 18.82
N LEU A 97 -2.54 -7.10 19.32
CA LEU A 97 -2.99 -6.00 18.48
C LEU A 97 -1.84 -5.02 18.36
N GLU A 98 -1.28 -4.91 17.17
CA GLU A 98 -0.06 -4.16 16.91
C GLU A 98 -0.27 -3.03 15.89
N LYS A 99 0.63 -2.07 15.96
CA LYS A 99 0.73 -0.97 14.99
C LYS A 99 1.66 -1.40 13.87
N LYS A 100 1.50 -0.85 12.67
CA LYS A 100 2.51 -1.04 11.64
C LYS A 100 3.82 -0.36 12.10
N PRO A 101 5.01 -0.91 11.80
CA PRO A 101 6.28 -0.26 12.15
C PRO A 101 6.39 1.20 11.68
N ASP A 102 5.73 1.53 10.55
CA ASP A 102 5.70 2.87 9.98
C ASP A 102 4.58 3.78 10.52
N ASP A 103 3.68 3.27 11.37
CA ASP A 103 2.58 4.06 11.91
C ASP A 103 3.09 5.07 12.95
N PRO A 104 2.51 6.29 13.01
CA PRO A 104 2.92 7.30 13.97
C PRO A 104 2.71 6.82 15.42
N PRO A 105 3.48 7.31 16.41
CA PRO A 105 3.41 6.82 17.80
C PRO A 105 2.00 6.85 18.43
N ARG A 106 1.16 7.81 18.00
CA ARG A 106 -0.22 7.99 18.47
C ARG A 106 -1.27 7.19 17.70
N ALA A 107 -0.90 6.46 16.64
CA ALA A 107 -1.84 5.60 15.93
C ALA A 107 -2.39 4.52 16.86
N LYS A 108 -3.65 4.14 16.71
CA LYS A 108 -4.21 2.98 17.41
C LYS A 108 -3.64 1.69 16.80
N ALA A 109 -3.51 0.65 17.61
CA ALA A 109 -3.19 -0.68 17.12
C ALA A 109 -4.29 -1.15 16.16
N LYS A 110 -3.87 -1.76 15.06
CA LYS A 110 -4.68 -1.88 13.85
C LYS A 110 -4.62 -3.27 13.24
N HIS A 111 -3.60 -4.05 13.59
CA HIS A 111 -3.36 -5.37 13.03
C HIS A 111 -3.36 -6.42 14.13
N LEU A 112 -4.06 -7.51 13.90
CA LEU A 112 -3.98 -8.71 14.72
C LEU A 112 -2.76 -9.52 14.24
N THR A 113 -1.72 -9.56 15.06
CA THR A 113 -0.49 -10.31 14.80
C THR A 113 -0.48 -11.60 15.60
N LEU A 114 -0.17 -12.71 14.93
CA LEU A 114 0.14 -14.00 15.51
C LEU A 114 1.66 -14.16 15.60
N TRP A 115 2.16 -14.43 16.80
CA TRP A 115 3.57 -14.67 17.05
C TRP A 115 3.84 -16.15 17.28
N VAL A 116 4.79 -16.70 16.55
CA VAL A 116 5.19 -18.11 16.61
C VAL A 116 6.70 -18.25 16.78
N ARG A 117 7.15 -19.39 17.31
CA ARG A 117 8.59 -19.66 17.52
C ARG A 117 9.32 -20.00 16.23
N ARG A 118 8.62 -20.60 15.27
CA ARG A 118 9.21 -21.08 14.01
C ARG A 118 8.40 -20.54 12.84
N PRO A 119 9.06 -20.20 11.72
CA PRO A 119 8.35 -19.86 10.50
C PRO A 119 7.38 -20.97 10.11
N LEU A 120 6.20 -20.57 9.69
CA LEU A 120 5.11 -21.47 9.34
C LEU A 120 5.23 -21.86 7.88
N SER A 121 5.26 -23.15 7.61
CA SER A 121 5.20 -23.69 6.26
C SER A 121 3.89 -23.27 5.58
N GLY A 122 3.97 -22.50 4.49
CA GLY A 122 2.81 -22.10 3.68
C GLY A 122 2.13 -20.79 4.09
N ALA A 123 2.52 -20.15 5.19
CA ALA A 123 1.92 -18.91 5.68
C ALA A 123 2.38 -17.63 4.91
N GLY A 124 3.24 -17.78 3.91
CA GLY A 124 3.95 -16.66 3.27
C GLY A 124 5.15 -16.18 4.09
N ASP A 125 5.77 -15.09 3.64
CA ASP A 125 6.88 -14.46 4.36
C ASP A 125 6.37 -13.77 5.64
N PRO A 126 7.10 -13.88 6.75
CA PRO A 126 6.70 -13.23 7.99
C PRO A 126 6.77 -11.71 7.90
N ASP A 127 5.84 -11.05 8.56
CA ASP A 127 5.69 -9.60 8.53
C ASP A 127 6.65 -8.87 9.48
N VAL A 128 6.93 -9.49 10.64
CA VAL A 128 7.68 -8.88 11.73
C VAL A 128 8.57 -9.92 12.39
N HIS A 129 9.80 -9.53 12.74
CA HIS A 129 10.70 -10.34 13.56
C HIS A 129 10.98 -9.62 14.87
N LEU A 130 10.85 -10.32 15.99
CA LEU A 130 11.13 -9.79 17.32
C LEU A 130 11.74 -10.87 18.19
N ASP A 131 13.00 -10.71 18.60
CA ASP A 131 13.66 -11.55 19.61
C ASP A 131 13.56 -13.07 19.34
N GLY A 132 13.74 -13.48 18.08
CA GLY A 132 13.63 -14.89 17.66
C GLY A 132 12.20 -15.39 17.47
N LEU A 133 11.19 -14.56 17.71
CA LEU A 133 9.80 -14.80 17.32
C LEU A 133 9.53 -14.27 15.92
N VAL A 134 8.62 -14.96 15.25
CA VAL A 134 8.17 -14.67 13.90
C VAL A 134 6.71 -14.23 13.98
N GLY A 135 6.42 -13.01 13.53
CA GLY A 135 5.11 -12.39 13.56
C GLY A 135 4.43 -12.43 12.19
N TYR A 136 3.22 -12.98 12.15
CA TYR A 136 2.35 -13.03 10.98
C TYR A 136 1.13 -12.14 11.22
N ARG A 137 0.91 -11.13 10.36
CA ARG A 137 -0.29 -10.29 10.43
C ARG A 137 -1.46 -11.04 9.82
N LEU A 138 -2.37 -11.47 10.68
CA LEU A 138 -3.52 -12.27 10.27
C LEU A 138 -4.57 -11.40 9.59
N ALA A 139 -4.95 -10.28 10.22
CA ALA A 139 -5.98 -9.39 9.71
C ALA A 139 -5.83 -7.99 10.30
N SER A 140 -6.47 -7.02 9.66
CA SER A 140 -6.69 -5.73 10.28
C SER A 140 -7.98 -5.71 11.11
N VAL A 141 -8.01 -4.93 12.19
CA VAL A 141 -9.19 -4.84 13.09
C VAL A 141 -10.41 -4.29 12.35
N TRP A 142 -10.23 -3.47 11.31
CA TRP A 142 -11.35 -2.94 10.53
C TRP A 142 -11.95 -3.95 9.55
N GLU A 143 -11.25 -5.05 9.25
CA GLU A 143 -11.78 -6.16 8.46
C GLU A 143 -12.66 -7.10 9.29
N LEU A 144 -12.66 -6.95 10.62
CA LEU A 144 -13.40 -7.80 11.55
C LEU A 144 -14.73 -7.15 11.98
N VAL A 145 -15.74 -7.98 12.27
CA VAL A 145 -17.01 -7.52 12.85
C VAL A 145 -16.83 -7.22 14.33
N GLU A 146 -16.05 -8.06 15.00
CA GLU A 146 -15.85 -8.03 16.44
C GLU A 146 -15.05 -6.78 16.83
N SER A 147 -15.44 -6.16 17.93
CA SER A 147 -14.70 -5.04 18.51
C SER A 147 -13.33 -5.49 19.01
N SER A 148 -12.37 -4.56 19.10
CA SER A 148 -11.05 -4.86 19.66
C SER A 148 -11.13 -5.45 21.07
N GLU A 149 -12.14 -5.05 21.86
CA GLU A 149 -12.37 -5.55 23.21
C GLU A 149 -12.86 -7.00 23.21
N GLU A 150 -13.81 -7.35 22.34
CA GLU A 150 -14.28 -8.73 22.16
C GLU A 150 -13.17 -9.65 21.63
N ILE A 151 -12.36 -9.16 20.70
CA ILE A 151 -11.19 -9.88 20.19
C ILE A 151 -10.21 -10.14 21.34
N VAL A 152 -9.84 -9.12 22.12
CA VAL A 152 -8.92 -9.27 23.25
C VAL A 152 -9.52 -10.20 24.32
N ALA A 153 -10.81 -10.07 24.64
CA ALA A 153 -11.49 -10.94 25.59
C ALA A 153 -11.53 -12.39 25.13
N GLY A 154 -11.78 -12.63 23.83
CA GLY A 154 -11.75 -13.94 23.21
C GLY A 154 -10.35 -14.56 23.22
N LEU A 155 -9.34 -13.80 22.81
CA LEU A 155 -7.94 -14.21 22.84
C LEU A 155 -7.48 -14.58 24.25
N ARG A 156 -7.86 -13.80 25.27
CA ARG A 156 -7.50 -14.10 26.67
C ARG A 156 -7.97 -15.48 27.12
N ARG A 157 -9.11 -15.99 26.63
CA ARG A 157 -9.58 -17.35 26.96
C ARG A 157 -8.62 -18.44 26.46
N TYR A 158 -8.01 -18.22 25.30
CA TYR A 158 -7.02 -19.15 24.72
C TYR A 158 -5.60 -18.86 25.20
N THR A 159 -5.28 -17.61 25.53
CA THR A 159 -3.95 -17.20 26.00
C THR A 159 -3.73 -17.57 27.47
N ALA A 160 -4.76 -17.54 28.31
CA ALA A 160 -4.69 -18.07 29.68
C ALA A 160 -4.33 -19.57 29.71
N ALA A 161 -4.74 -20.33 28.69
CA ALA A 161 -4.32 -21.72 28.52
C ALA A 161 -2.85 -21.86 28.05
N LEU A 162 -2.28 -20.81 27.44
CA LEU A 162 -0.85 -20.75 27.07
C LEU A 162 0.03 -20.29 28.23
N GLU A 163 -0.46 -19.41 29.13
CA GLU A 163 0.26 -18.98 30.34
C GLU A 163 0.47 -20.12 31.36
N THR A 164 -0.33 -21.19 31.31
CA THR A 164 -0.13 -22.39 32.14
C THR A 164 1.00 -23.30 31.66
N LEU A 165 1.60 -23.06 30.49
CA LEU A 165 2.81 -23.75 30.07
C LEU A 165 4.02 -23.12 30.78
N PRO A 166 4.89 -23.90 31.44
CA PRO A 166 6.07 -23.34 32.09
C PRO A 166 6.88 -22.55 31.08
N ALA A 167 7.10 -21.26 31.38
CA ALA A 167 7.96 -20.41 30.59
C ALA A 167 9.30 -21.15 30.37
N PRO A 168 9.78 -21.32 29.13
CA PRO A 168 11.10 -21.90 28.92
C PRO A 168 12.09 -21.02 29.67
N ALA A 169 12.87 -21.64 30.56
CA ALA A 169 13.96 -20.98 31.24
C ALA A 169 14.90 -20.41 30.18
N PHE A 170 14.81 -19.11 29.92
CA PHE A 170 15.77 -18.42 29.07
C PHE A 170 17.10 -18.42 29.82
N ALA A 171 17.95 -19.38 29.46
CA ALA A 171 19.33 -19.44 29.93
C ALA A 171 20.00 -18.12 29.55
N GLY A 172 20.42 -17.38 30.59
CA GLY A 172 21.06 -16.09 30.47
C GLY A 172 22.31 -16.16 29.60
N GLY A 173 22.20 -15.63 28.39
CA GLY A 173 23.34 -15.11 27.65
C GLY A 173 23.57 -13.66 28.09
N ALA A 174 24.76 -13.40 28.62
CA ALA A 174 25.19 -12.09 29.10
C ALA A 174 25.00 -10.97 28.04
N PRO A 175 24.72 -9.72 28.45
CA PRO A 175 24.56 -8.60 27.54
C PRO A 175 25.90 -8.28 26.89
N THR A 176 26.03 -8.59 25.59
CA THR A 176 27.02 -7.91 24.78
C THR A 176 26.58 -6.44 24.67
N THR A 177 27.49 -5.57 25.09
CA THR A 177 27.45 -4.12 24.99
C THR A 177 26.49 -3.59 23.91
N TYR A 178 25.35 -3.07 24.36
CA TYR A 178 24.43 -2.25 23.55
C TYR A 178 25.21 -1.02 23.07
N ALA A 179 25.93 -1.12 21.96
CA ALA A 179 26.25 0.05 21.16
C ALA A 179 24.92 0.75 20.87
N ASP A 180 24.79 1.97 21.35
CA ASP A 180 23.56 2.76 21.43
C ASP A 180 22.87 2.82 20.05
N ARG A 181 21.94 1.89 19.81
CA ARG A 181 21.21 1.77 18.55
C ARG A 181 20.20 2.91 18.50
N ARG A 182 20.44 3.91 17.66
CA ARG A 182 19.54 5.06 17.48
C ARG A 182 18.97 5.15 16.07
N ALA A 183 17.85 5.85 15.95
CA ALA A 183 17.28 6.20 14.66
C ALA A 183 18.15 7.22 13.90
N PRO A 184 18.02 7.33 12.56
CA PRO A 184 18.73 8.32 11.76
C PRO A 184 18.38 9.75 12.18
N GLY A 185 19.41 10.57 12.38
CA GLY A 185 19.29 11.97 12.76
C GLY A 185 19.37 12.94 11.59
N HIS A 186 19.56 14.23 11.89
CA HIS A 186 19.82 15.25 10.88
C HIS A 186 21.14 14.99 10.14
N GLY A 187 21.14 15.11 8.82
CA GLY A 187 22.32 14.80 7.99
C GLY A 187 22.53 13.31 7.70
N GLU A 188 21.69 12.43 8.24
CA GLU A 188 21.73 10.97 8.00
C GLU A 188 20.52 10.53 7.18
N CYS A 189 20.72 9.55 6.31
CA CYS A 189 19.65 9.08 5.44
C CYS A 189 18.60 8.32 6.25
N ALA A 190 17.34 8.75 6.19
CA ALA A 190 16.24 8.08 6.86
C ALA A 190 15.91 6.67 6.28
N VAL A 191 16.48 6.29 5.14
CA VAL A 191 16.34 4.93 4.58
C VAL A 191 17.49 4.01 5.01
N CYS A 192 18.72 4.48 4.85
CA CYS A 192 19.91 3.63 4.95
C CYS A 192 20.85 3.97 6.12
N GLY A 193 20.53 4.99 6.92
CA GLY A 193 21.30 5.43 8.08
C GLY A 193 22.61 6.17 7.75
N GLY A 194 23.16 6.02 6.53
CA GLY A 194 24.42 6.65 6.15
C GLY A 194 24.34 8.16 5.90
N GLY A 195 25.47 8.84 6.11
CA GLY A 195 25.66 10.27 5.81
C GLY A 195 26.74 10.48 4.75
N PRO A 196 26.77 11.63 4.03
CA PRO A 196 25.90 12.78 4.21
C PRO A 196 24.54 12.63 3.49
N ALA A 197 23.50 13.23 4.07
CA ALA A 197 22.16 13.31 3.52
C ALA A 197 21.67 14.77 3.42
N ALA A 198 20.79 15.04 2.46
CA ALA A 198 20.10 16.31 2.33
C ALA A 198 18.60 16.13 2.57
N PHE A 199 17.97 17.14 3.15
CA PHE A 199 16.53 17.15 3.31
C PHE A 199 15.84 17.39 1.95
N VAL A 200 15.06 16.42 1.50
CA VAL A 200 14.34 16.49 0.21
C VAL A 200 12.84 16.31 0.42
N ILE A 201 12.05 16.98 -0.43
CA ILE A 201 10.59 16.87 -0.47
C ILE A 201 10.20 16.47 -1.91
N LEU A 202 9.91 15.19 -2.10
CA LEU A 202 9.51 14.64 -3.40
C LEU A 202 8.04 14.29 -3.36
N GLN A 203 7.35 14.41 -4.49
CA GLN A 203 5.91 14.15 -4.54
C GLN A 203 5.51 13.37 -5.80
N SER A 204 4.42 12.63 -5.76
CA SER A 204 3.75 12.12 -6.96
C SER A 204 2.32 12.61 -7.01
N ILE A 205 1.79 12.73 -8.23
CA ILE A 205 0.39 13.07 -8.47
C ILE A 205 -0.21 12.03 -9.42
N GLY A 206 -1.40 11.56 -9.09
CA GLY A 206 -2.23 10.74 -9.96
C GLY A 206 -3.63 11.30 -10.03
N SER A 207 -4.34 11.02 -11.12
CA SER A 207 -5.72 11.47 -11.31
C SER A 207 -6.50 10.53 -12.19
N ILE A 208 -7.81 10.46 -11.96
CA ILE A 208 -8.79 9.82 -12.84
C ILE A 208 -9.99 10.77 -12.93
N ALA A 209 -10.33 11.20 -14.15
CA ALA A 209 -11.31 12.23 -14.44
C ALA A 209 -11.07 13.51 -13.59
N VAL A 210 -11.99 13.83 -12.67
CA VAL A 210 -11.88 15.00 -11.78
C VAL A 210 -11.18 14.69 -10.45
N PHE A 211 -11.05 13.42 -10.09
CA PHE A 211 -10.41 13.02 -8.84
C PHE A 211 -8.90 13.01 -9.01
N HIS A 212 -8.20 13.54 -8.00
CA HIS A 212 -6.75 13.49 -7.95
C HIS A 212 -6.27 13.10 -6.55
N TRP A 213 -5.11 12.47 -6.49
CA TRP A 213 -4.42 12.16 -5.25
C TRP A 213 -2.95 12.55 -5.36
N LYS A 214 -2.38 12.87 -4.21
CA LYS A 214 -1.00 13.34 -4.11
C LYS A 214 -0.28 12.57 -3.01
N SER A 215 0.85 11.95 -3.35
CA SER A 215 1.77 11.38 -2.36
C SER A 215 2.93 12.34 -2.15
N VAL A 216 3.36 12.57 -0.91
CA VAL A 216 4.50 13.43 -0.60
C VAL A 216 5.44 12.69 0.34
N GLU A 217 6.67 12.47 -0.11
CA GLU A 217 7.75 11.94 0.70
C GLU A 217 8.68 13.07 1.14
N ARG A 218 8.93 13.15 2.45
CA ARG A 218 9.79 14.16 3.07
C ARG A 218 10.79 13.47 3.95
N GLY A 219 12.06 13.89 3.89
CA GLY A 219 13.07 13.38 4.81
C GLY A 219 14.49 13.62 4.33
N TRP A 220 15.43 13.30 5.21
CA TRP A 220 16.85 13.28 4.90
C TRP A 220 17.16 12.06 4.03
N ARG A 221 17.73 12.29 2.85
CA ARG A 221 18.11 11.24 1.89
C ARG A 221 19.53 11.47 1.40
N CYS A 222 20.34 10.41 1.39
CA CYS A 222 21.64 10.42 0.73
C CYS A 222 21.46 10.40 -0.81
N HIS A 223 22.54 10.63 -1.55
CA HIS A 223 22.56 10.68 -3.02
C HIS A 223 21.79 9.51 -3.69
N PRO A 224 22.13 8.22 -3.49
CA PRO A 224 21.47 7.10 -4.16
C PRO A 224 20.01 6.93 -3.72
N CYS A 225 19.71 7.03 -2.42
CA CYS A 225 18.34 6.91 -1.91
C CYS A 225 17.43 8.01 -2.45
N ALA A 226 17.91 9.26 -2.52
CA ALA A 226 17.14 10.37 -3.09
C ALA A 226 16.83 10.14 -4.58
N LEU A 227 17.81 9.63 -5.33
CA LEU A 227 17.64 9.33 -6.76
C LEU A 227 16.66 8.16 -6.98
N ALA A 228 16.74 7.11 -6.15
CA ALA A 228 15.82 5.98 -6.20
C ALA A 228 14.38 6.42 -5.93
N THR A 229 14.13 7.15 -4.83
CA THR A 229 12.82 7.71 -4.48
C THR A 229 12.29 8.64 -5.57
N TYR A 230 13.14 9.53 -6.11
CA TYR A 230 12.75 10.40 -7.22
C TYR A 230 12.28 9.61 -8.44
N ARG A 231 13.04 8.58 -8.86
CA ARG A 231 12.69 7.77 -10.02
C ARG A 231 11.38 7.01 -9.80
N ASP A 232 11.14 6.49 -8.59
CA ASP A 232 9.90 5.81 -8.27
C ASP A 232 8.68 6.75 -8.32
N LEU A 233 8.75 7.89 -7.63
CA LEU A 233 7.65 8.87 -7.60
C LEU A 233 7.38 9.50 -8.97
N THR A 234 8.45 9.74 -9.75
CA THR A 234 8.36 10.24 -11.13
C THR A 234 7.69 9.19 -12.02
N ASN A 235 8.09 7.92 -11.91
CA ASN A 235 7.46 6.83 -12.65
C ASN A 235 5.98 6.70 -12.33
N ARG A 236 5.59 6.77 -11.04
CA ARG A 236 4.18 6.75 -10.62
C ARG A 236 3.40 7.94 -11.20
N THR A 237 3.98 9.13 -11.19
CA THR A 237 3.35 10.34 -11.75
C THR A 237 3.11 10.17 -13.25
N LEU A 238 4.12 9.75 -13.99
CA LEU A 238 4.02 9.51 -15.44
C LEU A 238 3.09 8.36 -15.81
N LEU A 239 2.72 7.47 -14.88
CA LEU A 239 1.70 6.45 -15.13
C LEU A 239 0.28 6.95 -14.87
N THR A 240 0.11 7.84 -13.88
CA THR A 240 -1.21 8.07 -13.28
C THR A 240 -1.76 9.47 -13.48
N CYS A 241 -0.95 10.46 -13.89
CA CYS A 241 -1.44 11.84 -14.01
C CYS A 241 -2.28 12.10 -15.28
N TRP A 242 -2.21 11.23 -16.30
CA TRP A 242 -2.82 11.50 -17.62
C TRP A 242 -4.34 11.34 -17.65
N TRP A 243 -4.92 10.58 -16.73
CA TRP A 243 -6.30 10.10 -16.85
C TRP A 243 -7.35 11.09 -16.36
N GLY A 244 -6.99 12.35 -16.15
CA GLY A 244 -7.86 13.35 -15.54
C GLY A 244 -7.15 14.70 -15.35
N VAL A 245 -7.67 15.55 -14.48
CA VAL A 245 -7.15 16.92 -14.20
C VAL A 245 -5.67 16.95 -13.80
N GLY A 246 -5.10 15.82 -13.39
CA GLY A 246 -3.68 15.69 -13.08
C GLY A 246 -2.75 15.93 -14.27
N PHE A 247 -3.22 15.90 -15.53
CA PHE A 247 -2.36 16.12 -16.70
C PHE A 247 -1.79 17.54 -16.72
N LEU A 248 -2.51 18.51 -16.12
CA LEU A 248 -2.05 19.88 -15.93
C LEU A 248 -1.02 19.99 -14.81
N GLY A 249 -1.22 19.26 -13.71
CA GLY A 249 -0.35 19.29 -12.53
C GLY A 249 0.91 18.44 -12.66
N GLY A 250 0.88 17.38 -13.47
CA GLY A 250 1.98 16.44 -13.69
C GLY A 250 3.29 17.13 -14.08
N PRO A 251 3.33 17.93 -15.17
CA PRO A 251 4.53 18.65 -15.59
C PRO A 251 5.14 19.54 -14.49
N VAL A 252 4.29 20.25 -13.73
CA VAL A 252 4.72 21.10 -12.62
C VAL A 252 5.35 20.27 -11.50
N VAL A 253 4.71 19.17 -11.11
CA VAL A 253 5.24 18.25 -10.09
C VAL A 253 6.59 17.66 -10.49
N LEU A 254 6.71 17.21 -11.73
CA LEU A 254 7.96 16.65 -12.28
C LEU A 254 9.09 17.67 -12.24
N LEU A 255 8.81 18.92 -12.66
CA LEU A 255 9.77 20.02 -12.63
C LEU A 255 10.20 20.35 -11.20
N VAL A 256 9.25 20.53 -10.28
CA VAL A 256 9.54 20.84 -8.87
C VAL A 256 10.37 19.74 -8.21
N ASN A 257 10.04 18.47 -8.45
CA ASN A 257 10.83 17.35 -7.95
C ASN A 257 12.26 17.38 -8.49
N ARG A 258 12.43 17.67 -9.78
CA ARG A 258 13.75 17.74 -10.41
C ARG A 258 14.61 18.85 -9.79
N LEU A 259 14.02 20.00 -9.49
CA LEU A 259 14.70 21.11 -8.81
C LEU A 259 15.10 20.73 -7.37
N ARG A 260 14.18 20.13 -6.61
CA ARG A 260 14.44 19.70 -5.22
C ARG A 260 15.48 18.58 -5.12
N LEU A 261 15.56 17.71 -6.12
CA LEU A 261 16.57 16.66 -6.18
C LEU A 261 18.01 17.21 -6.34
N ARG A 262 18.19 18.43 -6.88
CA ARG A 262 19.53 18.97 -7.17
C ARG A 262 20.46 19.00 -5.97
N ALA A 263 19.95 19.29 -4.78
CA ALA A 263 20.76 19.34 -3.55
C ALA A 263 21.31 17.94 -3.20
N ALA A 264 20.47 16.91 -3.25
CA ALA A 264 20.88 15.54 -2.94
C ALA A 264 21.84 14.95 -4.00
N LEU A 265 21.72 15.36 -5.27
CA LEU A 265 22.63 14.92 -6.33
C LEU A 265 24.04 15.49 -6.23
N ARG A 266 24.24 16.56 -5.45
CA ARG A 266 25.56 17.15 -5.21
C ARG A 266 26.28 16.51 -4.03
N LEU A 267 25.63 15.62 -3.29
CA LEU A 267 26.23 14.93 -2.16
C LEU A 267 27.22 13.85 -2.64
N PRO A 268 28.31 13.62 -1.90
CA PRO A 268 29.16 12.46 -2.13
C PRO A 268 28.44 11.14 -1.78
N GLN A 269 29.07 10.02 -2.08
CA GLN A 269 28.54 8.71 -1.72
C GLN A 269 28.41 8.56 -0.18
N PRO A 270 27.33 7.92 0.30
CA PRO A 270 27.09 7.78 1.73
C PRO A 270 28.05 6.78 2.38
N THR A 271 28.56 7.13 3.56
CA THR A 271 29.27 6.21 4.46
C THR A 271 28.33 5.76 5.60
N PRO A 272 28.35 4.48 6.01
CA PRO A 272 27.57 4.01 7.15
C PRO A 272 27.92 4.77 8.43
N THR A 273 26.92 5.18 9.21
CA THR A 273 27.14 5.79 10.52
C THR A 273 27.06 4.74 11.62
N PRO A 274 28.10 4.55 12.46
CA PRO A 274 28.06 3.60 13.56
C PRO A 274 26.90 3.87 14.53
N GLY A 275 26.21 2.81 14.96
CA GLY A 275 25.09 2.90 15.91
C GLY A 275 23.76 3.37 15.31
N VAL A 276 23.68 3.70 14.02
CA VAL A 276 22.42 4.09 13.37
C VAL A 276 21.71 2.88 12.81
N VAL A 277 20.46 2.66 13.24
CA VAL A 277 19.57 1.61 12.72
C VAL A 277 18.55 2.25 11.79
N ALA A 278 18.52 1.82 10.54
CA ALA A 278 17.60 2.33 9.52
C ALA A 278 16.84 1.17 8.85
N PRO A 279 15.71 1.44 8.17
CA PRO A 279 14.89 0.40 7.54
C PRO A 279 15.64 -0.47 6.53
N SER A 280 16.66 0.08 5.85
CA SER A 280 17.54 -0.65 4.96
C SER A 280 18.98 -0.56 5.43
N PRO A 281 19.76 -1.65 5.47
CA PRO A 281 21.17 -1.61 5.85
C PRO A 281 22.06 -1.03 4.74
N MET A 282 21.56 -0.95 3.50
CA MET A 282 22.31 -0.46 2.34
C MET A 282 21.55 0.67 1.65
N PRO A 283 22.25 1.57 0.93
CA PRO A 283 21.59 2.56 0.11
C PRO A 283 20.72 1.90 -0.97
N LEU A 284 19.54 2.48 -1.25
CA LEU A 284 18.65 1.97 -2.30
C LEU A 284 19.32 2.03 -3.66
N ASP A 285 19.18 0.97 -4.44
CA ASP A 285 19.55 0.97 -5.85
C ASP A 285 18.56 1.85 -6.65
N PRO A 286 19.05 2.91 -7.34
CA PRO A 286 18.22 3.70 -8.24
C PRO A 286 17.63 2.92 -9.43
N GLY A 287 18.13 1.72 -9.69
CA GLY A 287 17.69 0.82 -10.76
C GLY A 287 17.80 1.45 -12.16
N ALA A 288 16.94 0.98 -13.07
CA ALA A 288 16.92 1.45 -14.44
C ALA A 288 16.62 2.95 -14.58
N ARG A 289 17.13 3.55 -15.67
CA ARG A 289 16.85 4.94 -16.07
C ARG A 289 15.35 5.14 -16.27
N LEU A 290 14.88 6.38 -16.11
CA LEU A 290 13.45 6.69 -16.12
C LEU A 290 12.72 6.22 -17.40
N LEU A 291 13.33 6.39 -18.57
CA LEU A 291 12.75 5.98 -19.86
C LEU A 291 12.69 4.46 -20.07
N ALA A 292 13.51 3.69 -19.32
CA ALA A 292 13.45 2.24 -19.33
C ALA A 292 12.38 1.68 -18.37
N ARG A 293 11.63 2.56 -17.67
CA ARG A 293 10.52 2.19 -16.80
C ARG A 293 9.20 2.36 -17.53
N PRO A 294 8.15 1.58 -17.20
CA PRO A 294 6.84 1.69 -17.85
C PRO A 294 6.26 3.10 -17.85
N GLY A 295 6.42 3.84 -16.75
CA GLY A 295 5.98 5.23 -16.66
C GLY A 295 6.74 6.16 -17.58
N GLY A 296 8.04 5.92 -17.81
CA GLY A 296 8.79 6.66 -18.82
C GLY A 296 8.19 6.54 -20.22
N PHE A 297 7.83 5.31 -20.61
CA PHE A 297 7.21 5.04 -21.91
C PHE A 297 5.81 5.66 -22.02
N VAL A 298 4.94 5.42 -21.02
CA VAL A 298 3.58 6.00 -20.98
C VAL A 298 3.65 7.52 -21.00
N GLY A 299 4.56 8.11 -20.21
CA GLY A 299 4.76 9.54 -20.16
C GLY A 299 5.22 10.14 -21.49
N LEU A 300 6.12 9.46 -22.20
CA LEU A 300 6.57 9.88 -23.52
C LEU A 300 5.43 9.81 -24.54
N LEU A 301 4.69 8.70 -24.57
CA LEU A 301 3.57 8.48 -25.48
C LEU A 301 2.45 9.51 -25.28
N MET A 302 1.99 9.66 -24.04
CA MET A 302 0.91 10.59 -23.68
C MET A 302 1.34 12.06 -23.85
N GLY A 303 2.57 12.39 -23.44
CA GLY A 303 3.12 13.73 -23.65
C GLY A 303 3.20 14.11 -25.13
N THR A 304 3.63 13.17 -25.98
CA THR A 304 3.66 13.37 -27.44
C THR A 304 2.25 13.55 -27.99
N PHE A 305 1.31 12.68 -27.61
CA PHE A 305 -0.08 12.77 -28.03
C PHE A 305 -0.72 14.12 -27.66
N VAL A 306 -0.59 14.56 -26.40
CA VAL A 306 -1.13 15.85 -25.94
C VAL A 306 -0.52 17.02 -26.72
N THR A 307 0.79 16.98 -26.98
CA THR A 307 1.48 18.03 -27.74
C THR A 307 0.97 18.10 -29.18
N LEU A 308 0.80 16.95 -29.84
CA LEU A 308 0.25 16.88 -31.20
C LEU A 308 -1.21 17.34 -31.26
N ALA A 309 -2.04 16.93 -30.29
CA ALA A 309 -3.43 17.37 -30.21
C ALA A 309 -3.54 18.89 -30.03
N LEU A 310 -2.75 19.47 -29.11
CA LEU A 310 -2.74 20.92 -28.88
C LEU A 310 -2.27 21.69 -30.11
N THR A 311 -1.21 21.25 -30.77
CA THR A 311 -0.71 21.89 -32.00
C THR A 311 -1.73 21.81 -33.13
N PHE A 312 -2.41 20.68 -33.30
CA PHE A 312 -3.51 20.54 -34.27
C PHE A 312 -4.68 21.48 -33.99
N VAL A 313 -5.11 21.60 -32.74
CA VAL A 313 -6.18 22.52 -32.34
C VAL A 313 -5.78 23.97 -32.60
N ILE A 314 -4.58 24.37 -32.18
CA ILE A 314 -4.06 25.72 -32.40
C ILE A 314 -3.98 26.03 -33.90
N PHE A 315 -3.45 25.10 -34.70
CA PHE A 315 -3.38 25.25 -36.15
C PHE A 315 -4.77 25.40 -36.78
N SER A 316 -5.73 24.57 -36.37
CA SER A 316 -7.10 24.63 -36.87
C SER A 316 -7.78 25.96 -36.51
N LEU A 317 -7.56 26.48 -35.30
CA LEU A 317 -8.06 27.79 -34.89
C LEU A 317 -7.47 28.94 -35.70
N ILE A 318 -6.19 28.85 -36.09
CA ILE A 318 -5.53 29.88 -36.91
C ILE A 318 -6.01 29.84 -38.37
N VAL A 319 -6.34 28.66 -38.90
CA VAL A 319 -6.73 28.49 -40.31
C VAL A 319 -8.22 28.77 -40.53
N TYR A 320 -9.08 28.39 -39.57
CA TYR A 320 -10.53 28.44 -39.73
C TYR A 320 -11.25 29.49 -38.86
N GLY A 321 -10.53 30.14 -37.94
CA GLY A 321 -11.04 31.22 -37.08
C GLY A 321 -10.64 32.59 -37.59
#